data_AF-A0A7S2DYC8-F1
#
_entry.id   AF-A0A7S2DYC8-F1
#
_cell.length_a   1.000
_cell.length_b   1.000
_cell.length_c   1.000
_cell.angle_alpha   90.00
_cell.angle_beta   90.00
_cell.angle_gamma   90.00
#
_symmetry.space_group_name_H-M   'P 1'
#
loop_
_entity.id
_entity.type
_entity.pdbx_description
1 polymer ?
#
loop_
_entity_poly.entity_id
_entity_poly.type
_entity_poly.pdbx_seq_one_letter_code
_entity_poly.pdbx_strand_id
1 'polypeptide(L)'
;SEHPKSGLSAGELSRKSLTPRKRESSGEILEYEVGEALQLQAQLRDGFQEQQFQDAMKRLQRRYPERKKKGHTDMAAYFEAFESLTLSVHAKVLPSWGLTADWDGVRTMASRLAKALRHPKVRKAQEEINVLMGLPRNATFTPPKKGEDVFLYRPNADAPVPIFVRELVRDEDGDEAHEFLVEDRETGGLRPQGPTALDTECWYQVVHRPAVVIREQPDEKSKMVGRKKTGKRVRVQRVVGGKWLQLHHTELVRLGVAEAWVLLDGAELGLNDGQQLLERVL
;
A
#
# COMPACT_ATOMS: atom_id res chain seq x y z
N SER A 1 -19.50 -58.42 -29.91
CA SER A 1 -19.57 -56.96 -29.72
C SER A 1 -20.04 -56.66 -28.31
N GLU A 2 -19.09 -56.56 -27.39
CA GLU A 2 -19.36 -56.23 -25.99
C GLU A 2 -18.98 -54.76 -25.77
N HIS A 3 -19.96 -53.95 -25.39
CA HIS A 3 -19.74 -52.57 -24.95
C HIS A 3 -19.45 -52.55 -23.44
N PRO A 4 -18.34 -51.95 -22.98
CA PRO A 4 -18.10 -51.78 -21.56
C PRO A 4 -18.93 -50.60 -21.03
N LYS A 5 -19.76 -50.87 -20.04
CA LYS A 5 -20.51 -49.87 -19.27
C LYS A 5 -19.55 -49.11 -18.35
N SER A 6 -19.14 -47.91 -18.73
CA SER A 6 -18.42 -46.98 -17.86
C SER A 6 -19.39 -46.20 -16.97
N GLY A 7 -19.75 -46.78 -15.83
CA GLY A 7 -20.49 -46.10 -14.76
C GLY A 7 -19.52 -45.47 -13.76
N LEU A 8 -19.05 -44.25 -14.03
CA LEU A 8 -18.40 -43.41 -13.02
C LEU A 8 -19.41 -42.38 -12.54
N SER A 9 -20.00 -42.68 -11.39
CA SER A 9 -20.84 -41.77 -10.61
C SER A 9 -19.98 -40.59 -10.13
N ALA A 10 -20.19 -39.43 -10.72
CA ALA A 10 -19.65 -38.18 -10.22
C ALA A 10 -20.38 -37.85 -8.91
N GLY A 11 -19.69 -38.08 -7.79
CA GLY A 11 -20.17 -37.69 -6.46
C GLY A 11 -20.42 -36.20 -6.42
N GLU A 12 -21.70 -35.84 -6.42
CA GLU A 12 -22.22 -34.48 -6.31
C GLU A 12 -21.86 -33.95 -4.92
N LEU A 13 -20.70 -33.29 -4.81
CA LEU A 13 -20.26 -32.62 -3.60
C LEU A 13 -21.22 -31.45 -3.33
N SER A 14 -22.22 -31.75 -2.49
CA SER A 14 -23.20 -30.82 -1.95
C SER A 14 -22.52 -29.51 -1.52
N ARG A 15 -22.73 -28.46 -2.32
CA ARG A 15 -22.31 -27.09 -2.03
C ARG A 15 -23.19 -26.55 -0.90
N LYS A 16 -22.96 -27.01 0.33
CA LYS A 16 -23.54 -26.37 1.51
C LYS A 16 -22.95 -24.97 1.60
N SER A 17 -23.76 -23.98 1.26
CA SER A 17 -23.46 -22.56 1.48
C SER A 17 -23.22 -22.35 2.97
N LEU A 18 -21.95 -22.25 3.36
CA LEU A 18 -21.57 -21.88 4.72
C LEU A 18 -22.01 -20.43 4.91
N THR A 19 -23.13 -20.25 5.61
CA THR A 19 -23.59 -18.93 6.04
C THR A 19 -22.53 -18.31 6.95
N PRO A 20 -22.11 -17.06 6.71
CA PRO A 20 -21.09 -16.41 7.53
C PRO A 20 -21.56 -16.32 8.98
N ARG A 21 -20.94 -17.08 9.89
CA ARG A 21 -21.16 -16.88 11.33
C ARG A 21 -20.60 -15.51 11.69
N LYS A 22 -21.48 -14.60 12.08
CA LYS A 22 -21.15 -13.28 12.64
C LYS A 22 -20.39 -13.50 13.96
N ARG A 23 -19.05 -13.53 13.90
CA ARG A 23 -18.16 -13.62 15.06
C ARG A 23 -17.75 -12.21 15.47
N GLU A 24 -17.95 -11.89 16.74
CA GLU A 24 -17.58 -10.61 17.35
C GLU A 24 -16.06 -10.48 17.43
N SER A 25 -15.58 -9.25 17.19
CA SER A 25 -14.18 -8.90 17.03
C SER A 25 -13.47 -8.76 18.38
N SER A 26 -13.11 -9.87 19.02
CA SER A 26 -11.89 -9.86 19.85
C SER A 26 -10.73 -9.73 18.87
N GLY A 27 -9.74 -8.86 19.12
CA GLY A 27 -8.57 -8.64 18.24
C GLY A 27 -7.64 -9.86 18.09
N GLU A 28 -8.16 -11.06 18.31
CA GLU A 28 -7.47 -12.33 18.19
C GLU A 28 -7.45 -12.74 16.71
N ILE A 29 -6.27 -13.07 16.21
CA ILE A 29 -6.09 -13.56 14.84
C ILE A 29 -6.78 -14.92 14.76
N LEU A 30 -7.97 -14.97 14.16
CA LEU A 30 -8.72 -16.21 13.94
C LEU A 30 -7.94 -17.13 13.00
N GLU A 31 -7.28 -18.14 13.56
CA GLU A 31 -6.62 -19.21 12.79
C GLU A 31 -7.65 -20.06 12.05
N TYR A 32 -7.29 -20.56 10.85
CA TYR A 32 -8.16 -21.47 10.11
C TYR A 32 -8.10 -22.88 10.68
N GLU A 33 -9.27 -23.51 10.82
CA GLU A 33 -9.34 -24.94 11.05
C GLU A 33 -8.86 -25.72 9.82
N VAL A 34 -8.42 -26.97 10.00
CA VAL A 34 -7.85 -27.78 8.89
C VAL A 34 -8.85 -27.93 7.72
N GLY A 35 -10.15 -28.08 8.01
CA GLY A 35 -11.19 -28.17 6.98
C GLY A 35 -11.37 -26.89 6.18
N GLU A 36 -11.39 -25.74 6.87
CA GLU A 36 -11.47 -24.41 6.25
C GLU A 36 -10.24 -24.14 5.39
N ALA A 37 -9.05 -24.44 5.91
CA ALA A 37 -7.80 -24.31 5.19
C ALA A 37 -7.78 -25.13 3.90
N LEU A 38 -8.25 -26.38 3.93
CA LEU A 38 -8.35 -27.23 2.73
C LEU A 38 -9.35 -26.68 1.71
N GLN A 39 -10.48 -26.14 2.16
CA GLN A 39 -11.48 -25.55 1.27
C GLN A 39 -10.95 -24.28 0.59
N LEU A 40 -10.28 -23.40 1.34
CA LEU A 40 -9.61 -22.22 0.80
C LEU A 40 -8.53 -22.60 -0.22
N GLN A 41 -7.67 -23.56 0.13
CA GLN A 41 -6.61 -24.08 -0.76
C GLN A 41 -7.21 -24.71 -2.03
N ALA A 42 -8.33 -25.41 -1.94
CA ALA A 42 -9.03 -25.95 -3.12
C ALA A 42 -9.52 -24.84 -4.06
N GLN A 43 -10.14 -23.78 -3.52
CA GLN A 43 -10.59 -22.64 -4.33
C GLN A 43 -9.43 -21.90 -4.99
N LEU A 44 -8.34 -21.70 -4.27
CA LEU A 44 -7.12 -21.12 -4.83
C LEU A 44 -6.54 -22.00 -5.94
N ARG A 45 -6.42 -23.30 -5.70
CA ARG A 45 -5.94 -24.27 -6.69
C ARG A 45 -6.80 -24.23 -7.95
N ASP A 46 -8.12 -24.24 -7.82
CA ASP A 46 -9.04 -24.19 -8.95
C ASP A 46 -8.84 -22.89 -9.76
N GLY A 47 -8.68 -21.74 -9.09
CA GLY A 47 -8.38 -20.46 -9.72
C GLY A 47 -7.02 -20.43 -10.44
N PHE A 48 -5.99 -21.06 -9.87
CA PHE A 48 -4.68 -21.21 -10.54
C PHE A 48 -4.70 -22.25 -11.66
N GLN A 49 -5.61 -23.22 -11.63
CA GLN A 49 -5.78 -24.22 -12.68
C GLN A 49 -6.57 -23.68 -13.89
N GLU A 50 -7.26 -22.54 -13.75
CA GLU A 50 -7.99 -21.91 -14.86
C GLU A 50 -7.09 -21.73 -16.10
N GLN A 51 -7.60 -22.13 -17.26
CA GLN A 51 -6.86 -22.05 -18.53
C GLN A 51 -6.37 -20.63 -18.82
N GLN A 52 -7.17 -19.62 -18.47
CA GLN A 52 -6.80 -18.21 -18.62
C GLN A 52 -5.53 -17.85 -17.85
N PHE A 53 -5.42 -18.30 -16.59
CA PHE A 53 -4.24 -18.08 -15.77
C PHE A 53 -3.02 -18.82 -16.35
N GLN A 54 -3.19 -20.09 -16.71
CA GLN A 54 -2.13 -20.91 -17.26
C GLN A 54 -1.58 -20.36 -18.58
N ASP A 55 -2.45 -19.84 -19.46
CA ASP A 55 -2.03 -19.20 -20.71
C ASP A 55 -1.35 -17.85 -20.46
N ALA A 56 -1.83 -17.07 -19.48
CA ALA A 56 -1.17 -15.84 -19.06
C ALA A 56 0.23 -16.12 -18.50
N MET A 57 0.38 -17.16 -17.68
CA MET A 57 1.67 -17.58 -17.13
C MET A 57 2.65 -17.99 -18.24
N LYS A 58 2.20 -18.78 -19.23
CA LYS A 58 3.03 -19.15 -20.39
C LYS A 58 3.45 -17.94 -21.21
N ARG A 59 2.53 -17.00 -21.47
CA ARG A 59 2.85 -15.73 -22.17
C ARG A 59 3.87 -14.92 -21.38
N LEU A 60 3.70 -14.83 -20.06
CA LEU A 60 4.63 -14.13 -19.18
C LEU A 60 6.04 -14.72 -19.26
N GLN A 61 6.16 -16.04 -19.18
CA GLN A 61 7.45 -16.74 -19.28
C GLN A 61 8.13 -16.58 -20.65
N ARG A 62 7.36 -16.43 -21.73
CA ARG A 62 7.90 -16.13 -23.08
C ARG A 62 8.35 -14.69 -23.22
N ARG A 63 7.64 -13.75 -22.57
CA ARG A 63 7.97 -12.32 -22.58
C ARG A 63 9.28 -12.00 -21.86
N TYR A 64 9.61 -12.78 -20.83
CA TYR A 64 10.82 -12.61 -20.01
C TYR A 64 11.70 -13.89 -20.05
N PRO A 65 12.38 -14.15 -21.18
CA PRO A 65 13.19 -15.35 -21.35
C PRO A 65 14.42 -15.38 -20.43
N GLU A 66 14.96 -14.21 -20.07
CA GLU A 66 16.19 -14.10 -19.28
C GLU A 66 15.95 -13.97 -17.78
N ARG A 67 14.70 -14.14 -17.32
CA ARG A 67 14.31 -14.04 -15.88
C ARG A 67 15.11 -14.94 -14.93
N LYS A 68 15.78 -15.97 -15.43
CA LYS A 68 16.62 -16.89 -14.64
C LYS A 68 18.07 -16.40 -14.49
N LYS A 69 18.50 -15.40 -15.28
CA LYS A 69 19.83 -14.80 -15.19
C LYS A 69 19.85 -13.79 -14.05
N LYS A 70 20.65 -14.05 -13.02
CA LYS A 70 20.79 -13.17 -11.86
C LYS A 70 21.24 -11.76 -12.32
N GLY A 71 20.51 -10.73 -11.88
CA GLY A 71 20.82 -9.33 -12.19
C GLY A 71 20.26 -8.80 -13.52
N HIS A 72 19.63 -9.65 -14.35
CA HIS A 72 18.99 -9.18 -15.57
C HIS A 72 17.69 -8.41 -15.27
N THR A 73 17.38 -7.38 -16.06
CA THR A 73 16.18 -6.54 -15.88
C THR A 73 14.88 -7.33 -16.01
N ASP A 74 14.87 -8.37 -16.86
CA ASP A 74 13.76 -9.34 -16.98
C ASP A 74 13.34 -9.94 -15.64
N MET A 75 14.27 -10.14 -14.70
CA MET A 75 13.95 -10.77 -13.43
C MET A 75 12.96 -9.89 -12.65
N ALA A 76 13.26 -8.61 -12.47
CA ALA A 76 12.38 -7.68 -11.76
C ALA A 76 11.04 -7.50 -12.48
N ALA A 77 11.07 -7.25 -13.79
CA ALA A 77 9.87 -7.06 -14.58
C ALA A 77 8.97 -8.32 -14.63
N TYR A 78 9.57 -9.51 -14.66
CA TYR A 78 8.84 -10.77 -14.56
C TYR A 78 8.14 -10.90 -13.21
N PHE A 79 8.84 -10.63 -12.09
CA PHE A 79 8.27 -10.76 -10.76
C PHE A 79 7.11 -9.79 -10.51
N GLU A 80 7.24 -8.53 -10.93
CA GLU A 80 6.15 -7.55 -10.84
C GLU A 80 4.89 -8.03 -11.60
N ALA A 81 5.07 -8.47 -12.84
CA ALA A 81 3.97 -8.97 -13.65
C ALA A 81 3.40 -10.32 -13.14
N PHE A 82 4.25 -11.17 -12.57
CA PHE A 82 3.85 -12.42 -11.91
C PHE A 82 3.03 -12.16 -10.64
N GLU A 83 3.45 -11.18 -9.83
CA GLU A 83 2.73 -10.73 -8.64
C GLU A 83 1.34 -10.21 -9.00
N SER A 84 1.23 -9.34 -10.00
CA SER A 84 -0.07 -8.85 -10.50
C SER A 84 -0.98 -9.99 -10.98
N LEU A 85 -0.42 -10.94 -11.74
CA LEU A 85 -1.17 -12.11 -12.21
C LEU A 85 -1.65 -12.99 -11.06
N THR A 86 -0.80 -13.24 -10.06
CA THR A 86 -1.13 -14.05 -8.87
C THR A 86 -2.20 -13.37 -8.01
N LEU A 87 -2.07 -12.06 -7.81
CA LEU A 87 -3.04 -11.27 -7.07
C LEU A 87 -4.44 -11.32 -7.72
N SER A 88 -4.52 -11.40 -9.05
CA SER A 88 -5.82 -11.51 -9.75
C SER A 88 -6.62 -12.77 -9.34
N VAL A 89 -5.94 -13.88 -9.04
CA VAL A 89 -6.58 -15.11 -8.54
C VAL A 89 -7.00 -14.93 -7.08
N HIS A 90 -6.12 -14.37 -6.24
CA HIS A 90 -6.44 -14.09 -4.85
C HIS A 90 -7.61 -13.11 -4.71
N ALA A 91 -7.66 -12.06 -5.51
CA ALA A 91 -8.73 -11.06 -5.51
C ALA A 91 -10.12 -11.66 -5.81
N LYS A 92 -10.20 -12.76 -6.58
CA LYS A 92 -11.45 -13.49 -6.81
C LYS A 92 -11.88 -14.33 -5.59
N VAL A 93 -10.92 -14.94 -4.89
CA VAL A 93 -11.20 -15.93 -3.83
C VAL A 93 -11.38 -15.25 -2.47
N LEU A 94 -10.48 -14.34 -2.10
CA LEU A 94 -10.39 -13.76 -0.75
C LEU A 94 -11.68 -13.06 -0.24
N PRO A 95 -12.45 -12.33 -1.06
CA PRO A 95 -13.67 -11.68 -0.59
C PRO A 95 -14.71 -12.65 -0.01
N SER A 96 -14.78 -13.88 -0.54
CA SER A 96 -15.69 -14.92 -0.02
C SER A 96 -15.33 -15.40 1.39
N TRP A 97 -14.10 -15.12 1.84
CA TRP A 97 -13.58 -15.43 3.17
C TRP A 97 -13.54 -14.20 4.10
N GLY A 98 -14.16 -13.08 3.68
CA GLY A 98 -14.14 -11.83 4.45
C GLY A 98 -12.74 -11.19 4.53
N LEU A 99 -11.90 -11.44 3.53
CA LEU A 99 -10.58 -10.85 3.40
C LEU A 99 -10.57 -9.81 2.28
N THR A 100 -9.68 -8.82 2.37
CA THR A 100 -9.51 -7.79 1.34
C THR A 100 -8.92 -8.38 0.05
N ALA A 101 -9.28 -7.82 -1.10
CA ALA A 101 -8.82 -8.28 -2.41
C ALA A 101 -7.46 -7.69 -2.81
N ASP A 102 -6.54 -7.57 -1.85
CA ASP A 102 -5.23 -6.94 -1.98
C ASP A 102 -4.14 -7.77 -1.28
N TRP A 103 -2.89 -7.31 -1.32
CA TRP A 103 -1.78 -7.98 -0.65
C TRP A 103 -1.91 -8.03 0.88
N ASP A 104 -2.66 -7.09 1.50
CA ASP A 104 -2.95 -7.14 2.94
C ASP A 104 -3.88 -8.32 3.28
N GLY A 105 -4.84 -8.61 2.41
CA GLY A 105 -5.71 -9.79 2.51
C GLY A 105 -4.93 -11.09 2.35
N VAL A 106 -3.99 -11.16 1.40
CA VAL A 106 -3.12 -12.34 1.21
C VAL A 106 -2.21 -12.56 2.41
N ARG A 107 -1.62 -11.50 2.98
CA ARG A 107 -0.84 -11.59 4.22
C ARG A 107 -1.68 -12.13 5.37
N THR A 108 -2.87 -11.56 5.55
CA THR A 108 -3.80 -12.01 6.59
C THR A 108 -4.19 -13.47 6.40
N MET A 109 -4.47 -13.88 5.16
CA MET A 109 -4.71 -15.28 4.80
C MET A 109 -3.54 -16.19 5.20
N ALA A 110 -2.31 -15.81 4.84
CA ALA A 110 -1.12 -16.58 5.14
C ALA A 110 -0.89 -16.72 6.65
N SER A 111 -1.08 -15.64 7.41
CA SER A 111 -1.02 -15.67 8.87
C SER A 111 -2.05 -16.62 9.48
N ARG A 112 -3.31 -16.58 9.01
CA ARG A 112 -4.37 -17.48 9.49
C ARG A 112 -4.14 -18.96 9.11
N LEU A 113 -3.46 -19.21 7.99
CA LEU A 113 -3.10 -20.56 7.52
C LEU A 113 -1.88 -21.16 8.22
N ALA A 114 -1.06 -20.37 8.92
CA ALA A 114 0.26 -20.80 9.41
C ALA A 114 0.22 -22.08 10.27
N LYS A 115 -0.78 -22.21 11.16
CA LYS A 115 -0.96 -23.41 11.98
C LYS A 115 -1.49 -24.59 11.20
N ALA A 116 -2.49 -24.38 10.33
CA ALA A 116 -3.09 -25.42 9.50
C ALA A 116 -2.06 -26.02 8.51
N LEU A 117 -1.09 -25.24 8.03
CA LEU A 117 -0.01 -25.70 7.15
C LEU A 117 0.90 -26.77 7.78
N ARG A 118 0.88 -26.94 9.10
CA ARG A 118 1.56 -28.07 9.77
C ARG A 118 0.90 -29.42 9.45
N HIS A 119 -0.37 -29.41 9.05
CA HIS A 119 -1.09 -30.61 8.70
C HIS A 119 -0.65 -31.12 7.31
N PRO A 120 -0.27 -32.41 7.15
CA PRO A 120 0.30 -32.93 5.89
C PRO A 120 -0.59 -32.74 4.67
N LYS A 121 -1.92 -32.85 4.83
CA LYS A 121 -2.86 -32.64 3.71
C LYS A 121 -2.91 -31.19 3.23
N VAL A 122 -2.86 -30.22 4.15
CA VAL A 122 -2.87 -28.79 3.81
C VAL A 122 -1.56 -28.43 3.13
N ARG A 123 -0.43 -28.94 3.65
CA ARG A 123 0.88 -28.77 3.03
C ARG A 123 0.93 -29.33 1.61
N LYS A 124 0.40 -30.54 1.39
CA LYS A 124 0.32 -31.13 0.05
C LYS A 124 -0.52 -30.27 -0.90
N ALA A 125 -1.65 -29.72 -0.46
CA ALA A 125 -2.46 -28.81 -1.27
C ALA A 125 -1.68 -27.54 -1.65
N GLN A 126 -0.92 -26.96 -0.71
CA GLN A 126 -0.05 -25.81 -0.98
C GLN A 126 1.06 -26.15 -1.99
N GLU A 127 1.66 -27.34 -1.89
CA GLU A 127 2.67 -27.82 -2.86
C GLU A 127 2.07 -27.96 -4.27
N GLU A 128 0.81 -28.42 -4.40
CA GLU A 128 0.10 -28.48 -5.68
C GLU A 128 -0.13 -27.07 -6.28
N ILE A 129 -0.53 -26.10 -5.45
CA ILE A 129 -0.67 -24.69 -5.86
C ILE A 129 0.68 -24.12 -6.33
N ASN A 130 1.76 -24.40 -5.61
CA ASN A 130 3.11 -23.96 -5.99
C ASN A 130 3.50 -24.49 -7.38
N VAL A 131 3.20 -25.75 -7.67
CA VAL A 131 3.45 -26.34 -9.01
C VAL A 131 2.62 -25.65 -10.08
N LEU A 132 1.34 -25.34 -9.83
CA LEU A 132 0.48 -24.62 -10.77
C LEU A 132 0.96 -23.19 -11.07
N MET A 133 1.58 -22.53 -10.08
CA MET A 133 2.22 -21.22 -10.25
C MET A 133 3.62 -21.30 -10.90
N GLY A 134 4.13 -22.50 -11.16
CA GLY A 134 5.48 -22.71 -11.70
C GLY A 134 6.61 -22.48 -10.69
N LEU A 135 6.31 -22.55 -9.39
CA LEU A 135 7.28 -22.48 -8.29
C LEU A 135 7.75 -23.88 -7.88
N PRO A 136 8.93 -23.99 -7.23
CA PRO A 136 9.32 -25.23 -6.55
C PRO A 136 8.27 -25.70 -5.54
N ARG A 137 8.10 -27.00 -5.36
CA ARG A 137 7.07 -27.58 -4.45
C ARG A 137 7.15 -27.01 -3.03
N ASN A 138 8.37 -26.89 -2.51
CA ASN A 138 8.68 -26.37 -1.18
C ASN A 138 8.86 -24.85 -1.13
N ALA A 139 8.51 -24.10 -2.18
CA ALA A 139 8.59 -22.65 -2.15
C ALA A 139 7.57 -22.07 -1.16
N THR A 140 8.01 -21.08 -0.39
CA THR A 140 7.11 -20.25 0.41
C THR A 140 6.79 -19.00 -0.38
N PHE A 141 5.52 -18.82 -0.73
CA PHE A 141 5.06 -17.59 -1.37
C PHE A 141 4.90 -16.49 -0.31
N THR A 142 5.75 -15.47 -0.38
CA THR A 142 5.73 -14.33 0.54
C THR A 142 5.19 -13.11 -0.21
N PRO A 143 4.03 -12.54 0.19
CA PRO A 143 3.52 -11.31 -0.41
C PRO A 143 4.54 -10.17 -0.30
N PRO A 144 4.63 -9.27 -1.30
CA PRO A 144 5.53 -8.12 -1.26
C PRO A 144 5.25 -7.26 -0.02
N LYS A 145 6.28 -6.86 0.74
CA LYS A 145 6.08 -6.11 1.99
C LYS A 145 5.46 -4.75 1.71
N LYS A 146 4.50 -4.35 2.55
CA LYS A 146 3.87 -3.02 2.46
C LYS A 146 4.92 -1.95 2.76
N GLY A 147 5.19 -1.08 1.79
CA GLY A 147 6.09 0.05 1.98
C GLY A 147 7.59 -0.25 1.84
N GLU A 148 7.99 -1.44 1.39
CA GLU A 148 9.28 -1.55 0.68
C GLU A 148 9.07 -1.02 -0.74
N ASP A 149 8.82 0.28 -0.87
CA ASP A 149 9.37 1.02 -2.00
C ASP A 149 10.89 0.89 -1.82
N VAL A 150 11.44 -0.22 -2.30
CA VAL A 150 12.88 -0.42 -2.32
C VAL A 150 13.41 0.78 -3.07
N PHE A 151 14.16 1.65 -2.37
CA PHE A 151 14.97 2.68 -2.99
C PHE A 151 15.82 1.96 -4.03
N LEU A 152 15.36 1.98 -5.28
CA LEU A 152 16.02 1.31 -6.39
C LEU A 152 17.15 2.25 -6.76
N TYR A 153 18.31 2.02 -6.14
CA TYR A 153 19.53 2.73 -6.49
C TYR A 153 19.82 2.46 -7.97
N ARG A 154 19.46 3.42 -8.80
CA ARG A 154 19.70 3.44 -10.24
C ARG A 154 20.84 4.42 -10.48
N PRO A 155 22.07 3.94 -10.66
CA PRO A 155 23.23 4.83 -10.84
C PRO A 155 23.10 5.75 -12.07
N ASN A 156 22.17 5.46 -12.98
CA ASN A 156 21.88 6.26 -14.17
C ASN A 156 20.69 7.22 -14.02
N ALA A 157 20.08 7.33 -12.84
CA ALA A 157 18.92 8.19 -12.56
C ALA A 157 17.70 7.97 -13.51
N ASP A 158 17.56 6.77 -14.09
CA ASP A 158 16.55 6.44 -15.10
C ASP A 158 15.25 5.86 -14.50
N ALA A 159 14.94 6.16 -13.22
CA ALA A 159 13.71 5.71 -12.59
C ALA A 159 12.49 6.44 -13.19
N PRO A 160 11.33 5.78 -13.33
CA PRO A 160 10.08 6.41 -13.80
C PRO A 160 9.43 7.27 -12.69
N VAL A 161 10.23 7.98 -11.90
CA VAL A 161 9.75 9.01 -10.98
C VAL A 161 9.82 10.30 -11.78
N PRO A 162 8.68 10.87 -12.22
CA PRO A 162 8.68 11.87 -13.27
C PRO A 162 9.56 13.08 -12.96
N ILE A 163 9.61 13.52 -11.70
CA ILE A 163 10.37 14.68 -11.25
C ILE A 163 10.48 14.57 -9.72
N PHE A 164 11.66 14.78 -9.14
CA PHE A 164 11.72 15.09 -7.70
C PHE A 164 11.04 16.45 -7.52
N VAL A 165 9.85 16.48 -6.92
CA VAL A 165 9.09 17.74 -6.67
C VAL A 165 9.78 18.63 -5.62
N ARG A 166 10.88 18.14 -5.01
CA ARG A 166 11.63 18.88 -4.01
C ARG A 166 12.90 19.45 -4.62
N GLU A 167 13.02 20.77 -4.58
CA GLU A 167 14.25 21.47 -4.91
C GLU A 167 15.41 20.91 -4.08
N LEU A 168 16.55 20.68 -4.72
CA LEU A 168 17.80 20.35 -4.04
C LEU A 168 18.36 21.63 -3.41
N VAL A 169 18.88 21.51 -2.20
CA VAL A 169 19.59 22.57 -1.52
C VAL A 169 21.08 22.28 -1.70
N ARG A 170 21.88 23.33 -1.85
CA ARG A 170 23.33 23.23 -1.97
C ARG A 170 23.98 23.72 -0.68
N ASP A 171 24.87 22.95 -0.07
CA ASP A 171 25.61 23.37 1.12
C ASP A 171 26.87 24.18 0.80
N GLU A 172 27.65 24.53 1.83
CA GLU A 172 28.88 25.32 1.71
C GLU A 172 29.98 24.59 0.94
N ASP A 173 30.00 23.25 0.98
CA ASP A 173 30.97 22.41 0.28
C ASP A 173 30.54 22.15 -1.18
N GLY A 174 29.32 22.55 -1.53
CA GLY A 174 28.77 22.47 -2.87
C GLY A 174 28.04 21.17 -3.17
N ASP A 175 27.80 20.34 -2.15
CA ASP A 175 27.00 19.13 -2.24
C ASP A 175 25.52 19.49 -2.42
N GLU A 176 24.80 18.68 -3.18
CA GLU A 176 23.37 18.86 -3.42
C GLU A 176 22.59 17.74 -2.73
N ALA A 177 21.73 18.11 -1.79
CA ALA A 177 20.89 17.17 -1.07
C ALA A 177 19.48 17.74 -0.87
N HIS A 178 18.52 16.86 -0.61
CA HIS A 178 17.18 17.30 -0.20
C HIS A 178 17.15 17.81 1.23
N GLU A 179 18.13 17.47 2.07
CA GLU A 179 18.25 17.90 3.46
C GLU A 179 19.71 17.78 3.91
N PHE A 180 20.18 18.72 4.73
CA PHE A 180 21.46 18.63 5.43
C PHE A 180 21.19 18.49 6.92
N LEU A 181 21.96 17.63 7.60
CA LEU A 181 21.97 17.57 9.05
C LEU A 181 23.12 18.44 9.55
N VAL A 182 22.80 19.53 10.23
CA VAL A 182 23.79 20.44 10.82
C VAL A 182 23.82 20.23 12.32
N GLU A 183 25.02 20.05 12.86
CA GLU A 183 25.23 19.89 14.29
C GLU A 183 24.94 21.21 15.02
N ASP A 184 23.98 21.17 15.95
CA ASP A 184 23.68 22.26 16.85
C ASP A 184 24.86 22.46 17.81
N ARG A 185 25.50 23.64 17.75
CA ARG A 185 26.75 23.93 18.48
C ARG A 185 26.62 23.91 20.00
N GLU A 186 25.41 24.07 20.55
CA GLU A 186 25.20 24.09 22.00
C GLU A 186 24.94 22.69 22.54
N THR A 187 24.23 21.87 21.78
CA THR A 187 23.75 20.55 22.23
C THR A 187 24.54 19.38 21.65
N GLY A 188 25.30 19.58 20.56
CA GLY A 188 25.94 18.52 19.77
C GLY A 188 24.94 17.63 19.02
N GLY A 189 23.66 18.01 18.99
CA GLY A 189 22.62 17.26 18.30
C GLY A 189 22.57 17.62 16.81
N LEU A 190 22.49 16.61 15.93
CA LEU A 190 22.23 16.85 14.51
C LEU A 190 20.80 17.34 14.32
N ARG A 191 20.63 18.55 13.79
CA ARG A 191 19.33 19.13 13.41
C ARG A 191 19.25 19.22 11.89
N PRO A 192 18.13 18.82 11.28
CA PRO A 192 17.94 19.07 9.87
C PRO A 192 17.90 20.59 9.63
N GLN A 193 18.74 21.07 8.71
CA GLN A 193 18.82 22.46 8.30
C GLN A 193 18.56 22.56 6.79
N GLY A 194 17.63 23.43 6.42
CA GLY A 194 17.23 23.67 5.03
C GLY A 194 15.75 24.04 4.92
N PRO A 195 15.30 24.63 3.79
CA PRO A 195 13.89 24.94 3.51
C PRO A 195 12.97 23.71 3.53
N THR A 196 13.56 22.52 3.47
CA THR A 196 12.94 21.19 3.46
C THR A 196 13.07 20.45 4.79
N ALA A 197 13.89 20.95 5.72
CA ALA A 197 14.04 20.38 7.06
C ALA A 197 12.70 20.47 7.78
N LEU A 198 11.94 19.38 7.76
CA LEU A 198 10.66 19.32 8.45
C LEU A 198 10.96 19.23 9.93
N ASP A 199 10.67 20.32 10.65
CA ASP A 199 10.50 20.28 12.09
C ASP A 199 9.49 19.15 12.35
N THR A 200 9.96 18.10 13.01
CA THR A 200 9.24 16.85 13.19
C THR A 200 7.92 17.15 13.89
N GLU A 201 6.82 17.14 13.13
CA GLU A 201 5.44 17.26 13.62
C GLU A 201 4.94 18.67 13.97
N CYS A 202 4.95 19.60 13.00
CA CYS A 202 4.23 20.87 13.18
C CYS A 202 2.70 20.67 13.06
N TRP A 203 1.99 20.78 14.18
CA TRP A 203 0.54 20.70 14.23
C TRP A 203 -0.10 22.07 14.44
N TYR A 204 -1.24 22.28 13.79
CA TYR A 204 -2.06 23.47 13.97
C TYR A 204 -3.49 23.07 14.33
N GLN A 205 -4.12 23.77 15.27
CA GLN A 205 -5.52 23.60 15.62
C GLN A 205 -6.36 24.70 15.00
N VAL A 206 -7.49 24.34 14.40
CA VAL A 206 -8.43 25.31 13.81
C VAL A 206 -9.15 26.05 14.94
N VAL A 207 -8.94 27.36 15.05
CA VAL A 207 -9.59 28.21 16.06
C VAL A 207 -10.77 29.00 15.50
N HIS A 208 -10.79 29.24 14.18
CA HIS A 208 -11.89 29.94 13.52
C HIS A 208 -13.17 29.11 13.37
N ARG A 209 -14.34 29.75 13.51
CA ARG A 209 -15.68 29.14 13.45
C ARG A 209 -16.43 29.52 12.17
N PRO A 210 -17.15 28.58 11.53
CA PRO A 210 -17.33 27.17 11.94
C PRO A 210 -16.21 26.23 11.44
N ALA A 211 -15.43 26.65 10.45
CA ALA A 211 -14.40 25.85 9.79
C ALA A 211 -13.45 26.74 8.97
N VAL A 212 -12.27 26.22 8.65
CA VAL A 212 -11.36 26.79 7.65
C VAL A 212 -11.44 26.01 6.33
N VAL A 213 -11.18 26.71 5.23
CA VAL A 213 -11.20 26.15 3.87
C VAL A 213 -9.81 25.65 3.50
N ILE A 214 -9.74 24.45 2.93
CA ILE A 214 -8.50 23.87 2.38
C ILE A 214 -8.56 23.99 0.86
N ARG A 215 -7.50 24.51 0.25
CA ARG A 215 -7.41 24.86 -1.17
C ARG A 215 -6.31 24.10 -1.90
N GLU A 216 -6.45 23.98 -3.20
CA GLU A 216 -5.49 23.27 -4.07
C GLU A 216 -4.19 24.05 -4.26
N GLN A 217 -4.25 25.38 -4.29
CA GLN A 217 -3.11 26.29 -4.41
C GLN A 217 -3.15 27.35 -3.28
N PRO A 218 -2.03 28.01 -2.95
CA PRO A 218 -1.96 29.06 -1.93
C PRO A 218 -2.56 30.40 -2.44
N ASP A 219 -3.80 30.35 -2.90
CA ASP A 219 -4.57 31.48 -3.45
C ASP A 219 -6.02 31.37 -2.97
N GLU A 220 -6.63 32.49 -2.54
CA GLU A 220 -8.01 32.54 -2.04
C GLU A 220 -9.09 32.22 -3.08
N LYS A 221 -8.77 32.38 -4.36
CA LYS A 221 -9.64 32.04 -5.48
C LYS A 221 -9.42 30.62 -5.97
N SER A 222 -8.41 29.92 -5.45
CA SER A 222 -8.14 28.52 -5.78
C SER A 222 -9.28 27.59 -5.37
N LYS A 223 -9.42 26.49 -6.12
CA LYS A 223 -10.40 25.43 -5.91
C LYS A 223 -10.33 24.91 -4.47
N MET A 224 -11.50 24.79 -3.84
CA MET A 224 -11.62 24.16 -2.53
C MET A 224 -11.52 22.64 -2.67
N VAL A 225 -10.57 22.05 -1.95
CA VAL A 225 -10.36 20.59 -1.89
C VAL A 225 -10.87 19.98 -0.59
N GLY A 226 -11.14 20.81 0.43
CA GLY A 226 -11.69 20.35 1.69
C GLY A 226 -12.06 21.47 2.66
N ARG A 227 -12.55 21.08 3.83
CA ARG A 227 -12.81 21.99 4.97
C ARG A 227 -12.42 21.30 6.27
N LYS A 228 -11.92 22.07 7.24
CA LYS A 228 -11.59 21.56 8.57
C LYS A 228 -12.34 22.35 9.64
N LYS A 229 -13.15 21.66 10.44
CA LYS A 229 -13.98 22.28 11.49
C LYS A 229 -13.13 22.81 12.66
N THR A 230 -13.65 23.79 13.38
CA THR A 230 -13.06 24.31 14.63
C THR A 230 -12.73 23.18 15.61
N GLY A 231 -11.61 23.32 16.31
CA GLY A 231 -11.09 22.38 17.29
C GLY A 231 -10.35 21.18 16.68
N LYS A 232 -10.40 20.97 15.36
CA LYS A 232 -9.65 19.90 14.70
C LYS A 232 -8.20 20.32 14.46
N ARG A 233 -7.29 19.34 14.55
CA ARG A 233 -5.88 19.52 14.25
C ARG A 233 -5.59 19.20 12.78
N VAL A 234 -4.64 19.92 12.20
CA VAL A 234 -4.11 19.70 10.86
C VAL A 234 -2.60 19.62 10.97
N ARG A 235 -2.00 18.63 10.29
CA ARG A 235 -0.55 18.47 10.24
C ARG A 235 -0.03 19.31 9.08
N VAL A 236 0.94 20.17 9.36
CA VAL A 236 1.48 21.15 8.41
C VAL A 236 2.91 20.76 8.08
N GLN A 237 3.26 20.84 6.79
CA GLN A 237 4.61 20.59 6.29
C GLN A 237 5.48 21.84 6.43
N ARG A 238 4.98 23.00 5.98
CA ARG A 238 5.70 24.28 6.05
C ARG A 238 4.75 25.47 5.98
N VAL A 239 5.26 26.63 6.36
CA VAL A 239 4.59 27.93 6.21
C VAL A 239 5.23 28.67 5.03
N VAL A 240 4.42 29.17 4.11
CA VAL A 240 4.85 29.89 2.91
C VAL A 240 4.32 31.33 2.96
N GLY A 241 5.22 32.30 2.78
CA GLY A 241 4.89 33.72 2.80
C GLY A 241 4.32 34.21 4.15
N GLY A 242 4.59 33.50 5.25
CA GLY A 242 4.04 33.80 6.58
C GLY A 242 2.52 33.63 6.70
N LYS A 243 1.85 33.12 5.67
CA LYS A 243 0.40 33.23 5.50
C LYS A 243 -0.28 31.93 5.11
N TRP A 244 0.38 31.11 4.28
CA TRP A 244 -0.18 29.85 3.82
C TRP A 244 0.52 28.67 4.49
N LEU A 245 -0.27 27.74 5.01
CA LEU A 245 0.21 26.49 5.58
C LEU A 245 0.05 25.37 4.54
N GLN A 246 1.16 24.81 4.08
CA GLN A 246 1.12 23.61 3.22
C GLN A 246 0.82 22.39 4.08
N LEU A 247 -0.18 21.60 3.71
CA LEU A 247 -0.56 20.42 4.48
C LEU A 247 0.47 19.29 4.30
N HIS A 248 0.70 18.54 5.38
CA HIS A 248 1.57 17.37 5.36
C HIS A 248 1.01 16.25 4.49
N HIS A 249 1.88 15.44 3.88
CA HIS A 249 1.52 14.36 2.95
C HIS A 249 0.42 13.42 3.48
N THR A 250 0.42 13.12 4.78
CA THR A 250 -0.63 12.30 5.43
C THR A 250 -2.03 12.92 5.35
N GLU A 251 -2.15 14.25 5.36
CA GLU A 251 -3.42 14.94 5.14
C GLU A 251 -3.77 14.96 3.65
N LEU A 252 -2.78 15.08 2.75
CA LEU A 252 -2.98 15.06 1.29
C LEU A 252 -3.58 13.72 0.81
N VAL A 253 -3.06 12.59 1.31
CA VAL A 253 -3.58 11.25 1.00
C VAL A 253 -5.05 11.10 1.42
N ARG A 254 -5.46 11.69 2.56
CA ARG A 254 -6.86 11.67 3.03
C ARG A 254 -7.78 12.49 2.14
N LEU A 255 -7.25 13.56 1.55
CA LEU A 255 -7.99 14.47 0.67
C LEU A 255 -7.99 13.99 -0.79
N GLY A 256 -7.09 13.07 -1.16
CA GLY A 256 -6.96 12.57 -2.53
C GLY A 256 -6.39 13.62 -3.49
N VAL A 257 -5.50 14.50 -3.01
CA VAL A 257 -4.90 15.60 -3.80
C VAL A 257 -3.39 15.59 -3.69
N ALA A 258 -2.71 16.14 -4.71
CA ALA A 258 -1.24 16.22 -4.74
C ALA A 258 -0.70 17.33 -3.83
N GLU A 259 -1.44 18.43 -3.68
CA GLU A 259 -1.12 19.55 -2.80
C GLU A 259 -2.39 20.09 -2.15
N ALA A 260 -2.23 20.66 -0.95
CA ALA A 260 -3.29 21.34 -0.25
C ALA A 260 -2.73 22.40 0.68
N TRP A 261 -3.46 23.50 0.79
CA TRP A 261 -3.06 24.71 1.48
C TRP A 261 -4.20 25.21 2.37
N VAL A 262 -3.87 25.74 3.54
CA VAL A 262 -4.82 26.41 4.42
C VAL A 262 -4.27 27.76 4.85
N LEU A 263 -5.13 28.77 4.90
CA LEU A 263 -4.77 30.13 5.27
C LEU A 263 -4.57 30.23 6.79
N LEU A 264 -3.46 30.83 7.23
CA LEU A 264 -3.10 30.95 8.65
C LEU A 264 -3.91 32.05 9.36
N ASP A 265 -4.06 33.22 8.73
CA ASP A 265 -4.78 34.38 9.27
C ASP A 265 -6.00 34.76 8.41
N GLY A 266 -6.93 35.51 8.99
CA GLY A 266 -8.18 35.91 8.36
C GLY A 266 -8.17 37.24 7.63
N ALA A 267 -7.02 37.92 7.54
CA ALA A 267 -6.98 39.32 7.08
C ALA A 267 -7.49 39.47 5.63
N GLU A 268 -7.10 38.57 4.74
CA GLU A 268 -7.59 38.60 3.35
C GLU A 268 -9.06 38.18 3.21
N LEU A 269 -9.62 37.46 4.20
CA LEU A 269 -11.04 37.13 4.24
C LEU A 269 -11.91 38.29 4.73
N GLY A 270 -11.33 39.47 4.98
CA GLY A 270 -12.03 40.62 5.55
C GLY A 270 -12.44 40.42 7.01
N LEU A 271 -11.83 39.47 7.71
CA LEU A 271 -11.95 39.36 9.16
C LEU A 271 -11.10 40.45 9.81
N ASN A 272 -11.38 40.77 11.07
CA ASN A 272 -10.63 41.79 11.82
C ASN A 272 -9.12 41.55 11.69
N ASP A 273 -8.36 42.60 11.43
CA ASP A 273 -6.91 42.53 11.23
C ASP A 273 -6.25 41.70 12.35
N GLY A 274 -5.56 40.63 11.95
CA GLY A 274 -4.85 39.73 12.86
C GLY A 274 -5.69 38.61 13.48
N GLN A 275 -6.97 38.43 13.10
CA GLN A 275 -7.72 37.26 13.55
C GLN A 275 -7.10 35.97 12.99
N GLN A 276 -6.46 35.19 13.86
CA GLN A 276 -5.87 33.90 13.50
C GLN A 276 -6.95 32.87 13.15
N LEU A 277 -6.72 32.12 12.07
CA LEU A 277 -7.59 31.01 11.67
C LEU A 277 -7.13 29.68 12.29
N LEU A 278 -5.82 29.54 12.47
CA LEU A 278 -5.19 28.39 13.10
C LEU A 278 -4.16 28.83 14.14
N GLU A 279 -4.02 28.01 15.19
CA GLU A 279 -3.04 28.21 16.24
C GLU A 279 -2.06 27.02 16.24
N ARG A 280 -0.75 27.28 16.31
CA ARG A 280 0.27 26.22 16.41
C ARG A 280 0.10 25.51 17.75
N VAL A 281 -0.01 24.19 17.72
CA VAL A 281 -0.10 23.35 18.92
C VAL A 281 1.12 22.44 18.98
N LEU A 282 1.75 22.40 20.15
CA LEU A 282 2.83 21.46 20.47
C LEU A 282 2.29 20.02 20.57
#